data_AF-A0A2E7WER4-F1
#
_entry.id   AF-A0A2E7WER4-F1
#
_cell.length_a   1.000
_cell.length_b   1.000
_cell.length_c   1.000
_cell.angle_alpha   90.00
_cell.angle_beta   90.00
_cell.angle_gamma   90.00
#
_symmetry.space_group_name_H-M   'P 1'
#
loop_
_entity.id
_entity.type
_entity.pdbx_description
1 polymer ?
#
loop_
_entity_poly.entity_id
_entity_poly.type
_entity_poly.pdbx_seq_one_letter_code
_entity_poly.pdbx_strand_id
1 'polypeptide(L)'
;MSTCDWYLNNDSQVITKIVRVGSESQNELIILRSLQSAGIPLFTKLVGYQYCFHYFQNTEISDGSAIKFQLQYAGDTLSSWLQKKAPIVNFKSIIGNICIAVDYLTTMNIVHNDLNVSNICIKYRNDMSGIINYNDKHFIETFNEIPVLIDFGYSFKGKTNGTHDINKLVSNFIKYEKGRKVYRNFLNNL
;
A
#
# COMPACT_ATOMS: atom_id res chain seq x y z
N MET A 1 -2.83 -13.38 -12.53
CA MET A 1 -2.81 -12.55 -13.75
C MET A 1 -3.39 -11.19 -13.41
N SER A 2 -2.87 -10.10 -14.00
CA SER A 2 -3.31 -8.73 -13.68
C SER A 2 -4.68 -8.45 -14.31
N THR A 3 -5.66 -8.05 -13.50
CA THR A 3 -7.02 -7.67 -13.94
C THR A 3 -7.11 -6.22 -14.43
N CYS A 4 -5.97 -5.61 -14.75
CA CYS A 4 -5.86 -4.20 -15.13
C CYS A 4 -4.58 -3.90 -15.92
N ASP A 5 -4.60 -2.77 -16.63
CA ASP A 5 -3.44 -2.20 -17.30
C ASP A 5 -2.80 -1.11 -16.42
N TRP A 6 -1.47 -1.04 -16.42
CA TRP A 6 -0.69 -0.07 -15.65
C TRP A 6 0.24 0.73 -16.55
N TYR A 7 0.30 2.04 -16.35
CA TYR A 7 1.19 2.95 -17.07
C TYR A 7 1.87 3.89 -16.09
N LEU A 8 3.18 4.08 -16.21
CA LEU A 8 3.91 5.10 -15.45
C LEU A 8 4.21 6.30 -16.35
N ASN A 9 3.74 7.48 -15.95
CA ASN A 9 4.22 8.74 -16.51
C ASN A 9 5.39 9.24 -15.66
N ASN A 10 6.60 9.14 -16.22
CA ASN A 10 7.85 9.50 -15.54
C ASN A 10 7.97 11.02 -15.29
N ASP A 11 7.43 11.85 -16.18
CA ASP A 11 7.56 13.31 -16.07
C ASP A 11 6.70 13.85 -14.93
N SER A 12 5.50 13.31 -14.76
CA SER A 12 4.58 13.75 -13.70
C SER A 12 4.65 12.92 -12.43
N GLN A 13 5.44 11.83 -12.39
CA GLN A 13 5.49 10.87 -11.29
C GLN A 13 4.08 10.35 -10.91
N VAL A 14 3.29 10.02 -11.93
CA VAL A 14 1.92 9.50 -11.79
C VAL A 14 1.83 8.11 -12.41
N ILE A 15 1.32 7.17 -11.64
CA ILE A 15 0.92 5.84 -12.10
C ILE A 15 -0.55 5.91 -12.53
N THR A 16 -0.85 5.44 -13.73
CA THR A 16 -2.22 5.23 -14.21
C THR A 16 -2.57 3.75 -14.09
N LYS A 17 -3.59 3.43 -13.29
CA LYS A 17 -4.22 2.11 -13.21
C LYS A 17 -5.54 2.16 -13.97
N ILE A 18 -5.72 1.28 -14.96
CA ILE A 18 -6.96 1.21 -15.74
C ILE A 18 -7.66 -0.09 -15.42
N VAL A 19 -8.87 0.01 -14.87
CA VAL A 19 -9.70 -1.14 -14.48
C VAL A 19 -11.05 -1.07 -15.17
N ARG A 20 -11.69 -2.22 -15.41
CA ARG A 20 -13.07 -2.25 -15.90
C ARG A 20 -14.02 -1.67 -14.86
N VAL A 21 -15.07 -0.99 -15.30
CA VAL A 21 -16.14 -0.54 -14.41
C VAL A 21 -16.88 -1.77 -13.86
N GLY A 22 -16.93 -1.88 -12.54
CA GLY A 22 -17.60 -2.92 -11.79
C GLY A 22 -17.74 -2.51 -10.32
N SER A 23 -18.37 -3.37 -9.50
CA SER A 23 -18.53 -3.10 -8.06
C SER A 23 -17.19 -2.94 -7.35
N GLU A 24 -16.21 -3.78 -7.67
CA GLU A 24 -14.86 -3.75 -7.09
C GLU A 24 -14.15 -2.43 -7.38
N SER A 25 -14.11 -1.99 -8.65
CA SER A 25 -13.46 -0.74 -9.03
C SER A 25 -14.18 0.51 -8.52
N GLN A 26 -15.50 0.49 -8.42
CA GLN A 26 -16.25 1.57 -7.78
C GLN A 26 -15.96 1.63 -6.27
N ASN A 27 -15.87 0.48 -5.61
CA ASN A 27 -15.54 0.41 -4.20
C ASN A 27 -14.09 0.85 -3.93
N GLU A 28 -13.13 0.48 -4.78
CA GLU A 28 -11.76 0.99 -4.73
C GLU A 28 -11.73 2.52 -4.82
N LEU A 29 -12.48 3.11 -5.75
CA LEU A 29 -12.60 4.57 -5.86
C LEU A 29 -13.14 5.22 -4.57
N ILE A 30 -14.18 4.64 -3.97
CA ILE A 30 -14.78 5.14 -2.72
C ILE A 30 -13.76 5.08 -1.57
N ILE A 31 -13.05 3.97 -1.43
CA ILE A 31 -12.02 3.77 -0.40
C ILE A 31 -10.88 4.77 -0.59
N LEU A 32 -10.33 4.88 -1.81
CA LEU A 32 -9.24 5.81 -2.11
C LEU A 32 -9.63 7.25 -1.77
N ARG A 33 -10.83 7.70 -2.18
CA ARG A 33 -11.33 9.02 -1.81
C ARG A 33 -11.48 9.22 -0.30
N SER A 34 -11.90 8.19 0.43
CA SER A 34 -12.03 8.25 1.90
C SER A 34 -10.67 8.35 2.60
N LEU A 35 -9.64 7.68 2.08
CA LEU A 35 -8.29 7.73 2.65
C LEU A 35 -7.61 9.08 2.40
N GLN A 36 -7.93 9.74 1.29
CA GLN A 36 -7.34 11.04 0.97
C GLN A 36 -7.75 12.16 1.93
N SER A 37 -8.99 12.17 2.42
CA SER A 37 -9.46 13.19 3.35
C SER A 37 -8.70 13.19 4.68
N ALA A 38 -8.00 12.09 5.01
CA ALA A 38 -7.22 11.95 6.22
C ALA A 38 -5.84 12.62 6.16
N GLY A 39 -5.29 12.86 4.97
CA GLY A 39 -3.95 13.42 4.79
C GLY A 39 -2.80 12.53 5.27
N ILE A 40 -3.04 11.23 5.52
CA ILE A 40 -2.03 10.30 6.05
C ILE A 40 -1.11 9.83 4.93
N PRO A 41 0.23 10.00 5.04
CA PRO A 41 1.19 9.66 3.99
C PRO A 41 1.49 8.16 3.85
N LEU A 42 0.66 7.29 4.44
CA LEU A 42 0.81 5.83 4.44
C LEU A 42 -0.08 5.13 3.41
N PHE A 43 -0.91 5.88 2.68
CA PHE A 43 -1.81 5.37 1.66
C PHE A 43 -1.52 6.04 0.32
N THR A 44 -1.76 5.31 -0.78
CA THR A 44 -1.59 5.87 -2.12
C THR A 44 -2.47 7.11 -2.32
N LYS A 45 -1.90 8.13 -2.96
CA LYS A 45 -2.61 9.38 -3.23
C LYS A 45 -3.28 9.31 -4.60
N LEU A 46 -4.60 9.31 -4.63
CA LEU A 46 -5.41 9.48 -5.84
C LEU A 46 -5.32 10.93 -6.38
N VAL A 47 -4.46 11.17 -7.36
CA VAL A 47 -4.32 12.48 -8.01
C VAL A 47 -5.59 12.86 -8.79
N GLY A 48 -6.23 11.88 -9.42
CA GLY A 48 -7.42 12.08 -10.21
C GLY A 48 -8.01 10.75 -10.69
N TYR A 49 -9.20 10.80 -11.28
CA TYR A 49 -9.78 9.65 -11.96
C TYR A 49 -10.66 10.09 -13.13
N GLN A 50 -10.83 9.20 -14.11
CA GLN A 50 -11.69 9.43 -15.26
C GLN A 50 -12.42 8.15 -15.67
N TYR A 51 -13.70 8.27 -16.03
CA TYR A 51 -14.42 7.21 -16.74
C TYR A 51 -14.13 7.31 -18.25
N CYS A 52 -13.83 6.19 -18.88
CA CYS A 52 -13.57 6.15 -20.32
C CYS A 52 -13.95 4.80 -20.92
N PHE A 53 -13.98 4.71 -22.25
CA PHE A 53 -13.86 3.44 -22.95
C PHE A 53 -12.37 3.07 -23.06
N HIS A 54 -12.00 1.81 -22.84
CA HIS A 54 -10.63 1.34 -22.93
C HIS A 54 -10.55 -0.02 -23.63
N TYR A 55 -9.50 -0.17 -24.44
CA TYR A 55 -9.13 -1.44 -25.08
C TYR A 55 -8.00 -2.07 -24.26
N PHE A 56 -8.30 -3.16 -23.57
CA PHE A 56 -7.36 -3.76 -22.62
C PHE A 56 -6.28 -4.57 -23.34
N GLN A 57 -5.04 -4.46 -22.86
CA GLN A 57 -3.95 -5.26 -23.42
C GLN A 57 -4.05 -6.73 -22.99
N ASN A 58 -4.62 -6.99 -21.81
CA ASN A 58 -4.91 -8.34 -21.36
C ASN A 58 -6.16 -8.90 -22.06
N THR A 59 -5.97 -9.92 -22.90
CA THR A 59 -7.04 -10.59 -23.66
C THR A 59 -8.07 -11.32 -22.79
N GLU A 60 -7.78 -11.55 -21.51
CA GLU A 60 -8.75 -12.09 -20.54
C GLU A 60 -9.76 -11.05 -20.08
N ILE A 61 -9.51 -9.77 -20.33
CA ILE A 61 -10.39 -8.66 -19.97
C ILE A 61 -11.08 -8.16 -21.24
N SER A 62 -12.40 -8.24 -21.28
CA SER A 62 -13.16 -7.66 -22.39
C SER A 62 -13.07 -6.13 -22.37
N ASP A 63 -12.85 -5.55 -23.53
CA ASP A 63 -12.93 -4.10 -23.77
C ASP A 63 -14.25 -3.50 -23.29
N GLY A 64 -14.22 -2.23 -22.91
CA GLY A 64 -15.44 -1.55 -22.49
C GLY A 64 -15.23 -0.37 -21.56
N SER A 65 -16.29 -0.04 -20.83
CA SER A 65 -16.28 1.01 -19.82
C SER A 65 -15.26 0.70 -18.72
N ALA A 66 -14.37 1.65 -18.48
CA ALA A 66 -13.26 1.57 -17.56
C ALA A 66 -13.16 2.81 -16.66
N ILE A 67 -12.47 2.65 -15.53
CA ILE A 67 -12.02 3.73 -14.65
C ILE A 67 -10.50 3.82 -14.77
N LYS A 68 -10.01 4.99 -15.14
CA LYS A 68 -8.59 5.36 -15.11
C LYS A 68 -8.30 6.04 -13.78
N PHE A 69 -7.60 5.38 -12.87
CA PHE A 69 -7.08 5.98 -11.65
C PHE A 69 -5.71 6.60 -11.93
N GLN A 70 -5.51 7.84 -11.53
CA GLN A 70 -4.22 8.52 -11.52
C GLN A 70 -3.72 8.54 -10.08
N LEU A 71 -2.68 7.77 -9.79
CA LEU A 71 -2.10 7.57 -8.46
C LEU A 71 -0.71 8.20 -8.41
N GLN A 72 -0.36 8.86 -7.30
CA GLN A 72 1.00 9.36 -7.10
C GLN A 72 1.98 8.18 -7.04
N TYR A 73 3.07 8.26 -7.79
CA TYR A 73 4.15 7.27 -7.71
C TYR A 73 4.77 7.26 -6.31
N ALA A 74 4.88 6.08 -5.72
CA ALA A 74 5.31 5.88 -4.34
C ALA A 74 6.64 5.12 -4.22
N GLY A 75 7.41 4.99 -5.31
CA GLY A 75 8.69 4.29 -5.32
C GLY A 75 8.57 2.78 -5.58
N ASP A 76 9.66 2.07 -5.30
CA ASP A 76 9.76 0.62 -5.48
C ASP A 76 8.85 -0.13 -4.51
N THR A 77 8.38 -1.32 -4.90
CA THR A 77 7.65 -2.22 -4.00
C THR A 77 8.53 -2.69 -2.83
N LEU A 78 7.90 -3.02 -1.70
CA LEU A 78 8.56 -3.60 -0.54
C LEU A 78 9.17 -4.96 -0.89
N SER A 79 8.57 -5.73 -1.80
CA SER A 79 9.18 -6.95 -2.35
C SER A 79 10.56 -6.70 -2.98
N SER A 80 10.69 -5.64 -3.79
CA SER A 80 11.98 -5.21 -4.37
C SER A 80 12.93 -4.67 -3.30
N TRP A 81 12.43 -3.88 -2.34
CA TRP A 81 13.24 -3.36 -1.23
C TRP A 81 13.82 -4.48 -0.34
N LEU A 82 13.04 -5.54 -0.09
CA LEU A 82 13.46 -6.69 0.72
C LEU A 82 14.61 -7.48 0.10
N GLN A 83 14.75 -7.46 -1.23
CA GLN A 83 15.86 -8.09 -1.95
C GLN A 83 17.17 -7.28 -1.83
N LYS A 84 17.10 -5.97 -1.53
CA LYS A 84 18.28 -5.11 -1.34
C LYS A 84 18.98 -5.43 -0.02
N LYS A 85 20.30 -5.28 0.05
CA LYS A 85 21.10 -5.38 1.30
C LYS A 85 20.91 -4.11 2.16
N ALA A 86 19.72 -3.95 2.75
CA ALA A 86 19.41 -2.83 3.66
C ALA A 86 19.49 -3.26 5.14
N PRO A 87 19.81 -2.33 6.07
CA PRO A 87 19.85 -2.61 7.50
C PRO A 87 18.52 -3.11 8.07
N ILE A 88 18.58 -3.94 9.11
CA ILE A 88 17.39 -4.51 9.77
C ILE A 88 16.57 -3.46 10.54
N VAL A 89 17.20 -2.36 10.97
CA VAL A 89 16.55 -1.26 11.70
C VAL A 89 15.49 -0.59 10.82
N ASN A 90 15.82 -0.25 9.57
CA ASN A 90 14.85 0.28 8.59
C ASN A 90 13.66 -0.66 8.40
N PHE A 91 13.89 -1.98 8.43
CA PHE A 91 12.81 -2.94 8.29
C PHE A 91 11.83 -2.91 9.46
N LYS A 92 12.30 -2.80 10.72
CA LYS A 92 11.41 -2.68 11.89
C LYS A 92 10.50 -1.46 11.81
N SER A 93 11.04 -0.34 11.35
CA SER A 93 10.27 0.89 11.14
C SER A 93 9.22 0.78 10.05
N ILE A 94 9.58 0.17 8.92
CA ILE A 94 8.63 -0.12 7.85
C ILE A 94 7.45 -0.92 8.41
N ILE A 95 7.72 -1.97 9.21
CA ILE A 95 6.66 -2.74 9.87
C ILE A 95 5.81 -1.88 10.80
N GLY A 96 6.44 -1.06 11.65
CA GLY A 96 5.71 -0.16 12.57
C GLY A 96 4.75 0.78 11.84
N ASN A 97 5.20 1.40 10.75
CA ASN A 97 4.36 2.27 9.92
C ASN A 97 3.24 1.50 9.20
N ILE A 98 3.49 0.27 8.75
CA ILE A 98 2.43 -0.57 8.17
C ILE A 98 1.37 -0.91 9.23
N CYS A 99 1.77 -1.22 10.47
CA CYS A 99 0.83 -1.45 11.56
C CYS A 99 -0.03 -0.22 11.84
N ILE A 100 0.56 0.99 11.83
CA ILE A 100 -0.18 2.25 11.96
C ILE A 100 -1.21 2.41 10.82
N ALA A 101 -0.81 2.09 9.58
CA ALA A 101 -1.72 2.14 8.44
C ALA A 101 -2.90 1.16 8.60
N VAL A 102 -2.64 -0.07 9.05
CA VAL A 102 -3.67 -1.09 9.28
C VAL A 102 -4.59 -0.74 10.45
N ASP A 103 -4.05 -0.17 11.53
CA ASP A 103 -4.84 0.33 12.66
C ASP A 103 -5.80 1.43 12.18
N TYR A 104 -5.30 2.38 11.38
CA TYR A 104 -6.15 3.42 10.79
C TYR A 104 -7.26 2.84 9.90
N LEU A 105 -6.94 1.89 9.01
CA LEU A 105 -7.96 1.20 8.21
C LEU A 105 -9.02 0.51 9.10
N THR A 106 -8.57 -0.09 10.21
CA THR A 106 -9.45 -0.73 11.20
C THR A 106 -10.42 0.29 11.82
N THR A 107 -9.95 1.49 12.19
CA THR A 107 -10.84 2.56 12.70
C THR A 107 -11.89 2.99 11.68
N MET A 108 -11.58 2.89 10.38
CA MET A 108 -12.50 3.17 9.28
C MET A 108 -13.40 1.99 8.90
N ASN A 109 -13.28 0.83 9.58
CA ASN A 109 -13.89 -0.45 9.19
C ASN A 109 -13.56 -0.84 7.74
N ILE A 110 -12.32 -0.63 7.32
CA ILE A 110 -11.81 -1.03 6.01
C ILE A 110 -10.87 -2.22 6.19
N VAL A 111 -11.10 -3.29 5.44
CA VAL A 111 -10.17 -4.42 5.29
C VAL A 111 -9.45 -4.25 3.96
N HIS A 112 -8.11 -4.23 3.95
CA HIS A 112 -7.36 -4.14 2.70
C HIS A 112 -7.54 -5.41 1.87
N ASN A 113 -7.59 -6.57 2.55
CA ASN A 113 -7.84 -7.92 2.05
C ASN A 113 -6.78 -8.50 1.11
N ASP A 114 -5.97 -7.66 0.48
CA ASP A 114 -4.80 -8.04 -0.30
C ASP A 114 -3.50 -7.39 0.15
N LEU A 115 -3.33 -7.19 1.46
CA LEU A 115 -2.09 -6.64 2.00
C LEU A 115 -0.94 -7.65 1.89
N ASN A 116 -0.04 -7.41 0.95
CA ASN A 116 1.15 -8.21 0.70
C ASN A 116 2.33 -7.31 0.31
N VAL A 117 3.55 -7.87 0.25
CA VAL A 117 4.78 -7.09 0.01
C VAL A 117 4.86 -6.42 -1.37
N SER A 118 4.04 -6.84 -2.34
CA SER A 118 3.93 -6.19 -3.65
C SER A 118 2.94 -5.02 -3.64
N ASN A 119 1.98 -5.03 -2.71
CA ASN A 119 0.97 -3.97 -2.53
C ASN A 119 1.40 -2.92 -1.48
N ILE A 120 2.71 -2.83 -1.24
CA ILE A 120 3.33 -1.80 -0.41
C ILE A 120 4.50 -1.23 -1.20
N CYS A 121 4.53 0.08 -1.39
CA CYS A 121 5.66 0.80 -1.98
C CYS A 121 6.47 1.53 -0.92
N ILE A 122 7.77 1.73 -1.15
CA ILE A 122 8.66 2.49 -0.28
C ILE A 122 8.94 3.84 -0.92
N LYS A 123 8.33 4.88 -0.34
CA LYS A 123 8.51 6.27 -0.77
C LYS A 123 9.71 6.85 -0.05
N TYR A 124 10.71 7.28 -0.83
CA TYR A 124 11.82 8.05 -0.30
C TYR A 124 11.40 9.51 -0.10
N ARG A 125 11.56 10.04 1.12
CA ARG A 125 11.44 11.47 1.39
C ARG A 125 12.85 12.05 1.48
N ASN A 126 13.20 12.84 0.47
CA ASN A 126 14.45 13.61 0.50
C ASN A 126 14.38 14.72 1.57
N ASP A 127 13.17 15.18 1.90
CA ASP A 127 12.94 16.31 2.78
C ASP A 127 11.92 15.93 3.88
N MET A 128 12.39 15.49 5.04
CA MET A 128 11.59 15.50 6.27
C MET A 128 12.38 16.01 7.46
N SER A 129 12.16 17.29 7.75
CA SER A 129 12.18 17.88 9.10
C SER A 129 10.81 17.77 9.79
N GLY A 130 9.97 16.80 9.38
CA GLY A 130 8.57 16.68 9.79
C GLY A 130 8.35 15.64 10.89
N ILE A 131 7.84 16.09 12.03
CA ILE A 131 7.49 15.28 13.21
C ILE A 131 6.15 14.59 12.95
N ILE A 132 6.10 13.26 12.98
CA ILE A 132 4.84 12.54 13.20
C ILE A 132 4.67 12.48 14.72
N ASN A 133 3.82 13.35 15.27
CA ASN A 133 3.51 13.34 16.69
C ASN A 133 2.25 12.48 16.90
N TYR A 134 2.46 11.22 17.30
CA TYR A 134 1.42 10.44 17.96
C TYR A 134 1.80 10.39 19.44
N ASN A 135 0.88 10.81 20.31
CA ASN A 135 1.09 11.18 21.71
C ASN A 135 1.57 10.06 22.67
N ASP A 136 2.15 8.96 22.20
CA ASP A 136 2.61 7.87 23.06
C ASP A 136 4.05 7.46 22.73
N LYS A 137 4.99 8.06 23.48
CA LYS A 137 6.32 7.62 23.97
C LYS A 137 7.16 6.49 23.32
N HIS A 138 6.87 5.96 22.13
CA HIS A 138 7.69 4.91 21.53
C HIS A 138 7.96 5.12 20.05
N PHE A 139 9.25 5.31 19.76
CA PHE A 139 9.91 5.33 18.44
C PHE A 139 9.61 6.52 17.52
N ILE A 140 10.38 7.60 17.71
CA ILE A 140 10.67 8.57 16.65
C ILE A 140 12.06 8.25 16.12
N GLU A 141 12.14 7.46 15.06
CA GLU A 141 13.28 7.54 14.16
C GLU A 141 12.77 8.25 12.89
N THR A 142 13.44 9.34 12.52
CA THR A 142 13.18 10.07 11.28
C THR A 142 13.65 9.20 10.12
N PHE A 143 12.73 8.46 9.49
CA PHE A 143 13.10 7.65 8.33
C PHE A 143 12.84 8.42 7.04
N ASN A 144 13.84 8.41 6.17
CA ASN A 144 13.71 8.84 4.78
C ASN A 144 12.89 7.86 3.94
N GLU A 145 12.40 6.75 4.52
CA GLU A 145 11.64 5.69 3.84
C GLU A 145 10.27 5.55 4.51
N ILE A 146 9.20 5.83 3.77
CA ILE A 146 7.81 5.66 4.25
C ILE A 146 7.13 4.55 3.46
N PRO A 147 6.55 3.52 4.11
CA PRO A 147 5.72 2.56 3.41
C PRO A 147 4.38 3.18 3.03
N VAL A 148 3.96 2.94 1.79
CA VAL A 148 2.71 3.40 1.22
C VAL A 148 1.92 2.18 0.77
N LEU A 149 0.76 1.93 1.38
CA LEU A 149 -0.17 0.91 0.95
C LEU A 149 -0.80 1.32 -0.39
N ILE A 150 -0.77 0.40 -1.35
CA ILE A 150 -1.30 0.59 -2.71
C ILE A 150 -2.29 -0.54 -3.03
N ASP A 151 -3.03 -0.37 -4.12
CA ASP A 151 -3.94 -1.38 -4.68
C ASP A 151 -5.07 -1.82 -3.74
N PHE A 152 -6.16 -1.04 -3.73
CA PHE A 152 -7.34 -1.28 -2.90
C PHE A 152 -8.45 -2.03 -3.66
N GLY A 153 -8.12 -2.69 -4.78
CA GLY A 153 -9.09 -3.36 -5.65
C GLY A 153 -9.90 -4.47 -4.94
N TYR A 154 -9.29 -5.15 -3.97
CA TYR A 154 -9.93 -6.21 -3.17
C TYR A 154 -10.39 -5.75 -1.79
N SER A 155 -10.19 -4.48 -1.46
CA SER A 155 -10.55 -3.95 -0.16
C SER A 155 -12.06 -3.85 -0.01
N PHE A 156 -12.58 -3.90 1.22
CA PHE A 156 -14.02 -3.78 1.46
C PHE A 156 -14.30 -3.18 2.83
N LYS A 157 -15.52 -2.64 3.00
CA LYS A 157 -15.99 -2.20 4.31
C LYS A 157 -16.53 -3.39 5.10
N GLY A 158 -15.97 -3.61 6.29
CA GLY A 158 -16.36 -4.69 7.18
C GLY A 158 -15.76 -4.50 8.56
N LYS A 159 -16.45 -5.02 9.59
CA LYS A 159 -15.87 -5.06 10.95
C LYS A 159 -14.60 -5.90 10.92
N THR A 160 -13.51 -5.33 11.39
CA THR A 160 -12.20 -5.97 11.43
C THR A 160 -11.45 -5.49 12.66
N ASN A 161 -10.41 -6.23 13.06
CA ASN A 161 -9.41 -5.82 14.03
C ASN A 161 -8.00 -5.78 13.41
N GLY A 162 -7.91 -5.77 12.08
CA GLY A 162 -6.64 -5.74 11.33
C GLY A 162 -5.87 -7.06 11.27
N THR A 163 -6.20 -8.04 12.13
CA THR A 163 -5.46 -9.32 12.23
C THR A 163 -5.38 -10.07 10.91
N HIS A 164 -6.43 -10.02 10.08
CA HIS A 164 -6.43 -10.65 8.76
C HIS A 164 -5.33 -10.09 7.85
N ASP A 165 -5.27 -8.76 7.72
CA ASP A 165 -4.31 -8.07 6.87
C ASP A 165 -2.87 -8.26 7.39
N ILE A 166 -2.67 -8.19 8.71
CA ILE A 166 -1.37 -8.46 9.34
C ILE A 166 -0.91 -9.90 9.11
N ASN A 167 -1.78 -10.90 9.30
CA ASN A 167 -1.43 -12.30 9.08
C ASN A 167 -1.05 -12.57 7.62
N LYS A 168 -1.83 -12.03 6.68
CA LYS A 168 -1.53 -12.14 5.24
C LYS A 168 -0.18 -11.51 4.92
N LEU A 169 0.12 -10.34 5.48
CA LEU A 169 1.39 -9.67 5.28
C LEU A 169 2.57 -10.45 5.89
N VAL A 170 2.46 -10.91 7.13
CA VAL A 170 3.49 -11.70 7.82
C VAL A 170 3.81 -12.98 7.05
N SER A 171 2.79 -13.69 6.55
CA SER A 171 2.98 -14.90 5.72
C SER A 171 3.77 -14.63 4.43
N ASN A 172 3.71 -13.41 3.91
CA ASN A 172 4.52 -12.99 2.77
C ASN A 172 5.93 -12.56 3.17
N PHE A 173 6.09 -11.89 4.32
CA PHE A 173 7.41 -11.49 4.82
C PHE A 173 8.33 -12.66 5.12
N ILE A 174 7.82 -13.76 5.69
CA ILE A 174 8.63 -14.94 6.04
C ILE A 174 9.23 -15.65 4.81
N LYS A 175 8.82 -15.30 3.59
CA LYS A 175 9.48 -15.77 2.36
C LYS A 175 10.83 -15.10 2.13
N TYR A 176 11.10 -13.97 2.79
CA TYR A 176 12.32 -13.17 2.66
C TYR A 176 13.24 -13.35 3.87
N GLU A 177 14.56 -13.31 3.67
CA GLU A 177 15.54 -13.52 4.75
C GLU A 177 15.38 -12.50 5.89
N LYS A 178 15.20 -11.21 5.58
CA LYS A 178 14.97 -10.15 6.59
C LYS A 178 13.70 -10.40 7.40
N GLY A 179 12.61 -10.78 6.74
CA GLY A 179 11.34 -11.12 7.40
C GLY A 179 11.50 -12.30 8.34
N ARG A 180 12.20 -13.37 7.92
CA ARG A 180 12.52 -14.51 8.78
C ARG A 180 13.34 -14.12 10.00
N LYS A 181 14.36 -13.25 9.85
CA LYS A 181 15.19 -12.78 10.97
C LYS A 181 14.37 -12.02 12.01
N VAL A 182 13.51 -11.08 11.59
CA VAL A 182 12.66 -10.34 12.54
C VAL A 182 11.62 -11.24 13.19
N TYR A 183 10.97 -12.11 12.43
CA TYR A 183 9.98 -13.04 12.99
C TYR A 183 10.61 -13.99 14.04
N ARG A 184 11.81 -14.54 13.77
CA ARG A 184 12.55 -15.35 14.74
C ARG A 184 12.92 -14.56 16.00
N ASN A 185 13.40 -13.32 15.84
CA ASN A 185 13.71 -12.46 16.97
C ASN A 185 12.47 -12.16 17.81
N PHE A 186 11.30 -11.97 17.18
CA PHE A 186 10.05 -11.80 17.90
C PHE A 186 9.69 -13.04 18.72
N LEU A 187 9.72 -14.24 18.10
CA LEU A 187 9.44 -15.50 18.80
C LEU A 187 10.41 -15.77 19.98
N ASN A 188 11.67 -15.37 19.86
CA ASN A 188 12.66 -15.56 20.92
C ASN A 188 12.52 -14.57 22.09
N ASN A 189 11.71 -13.52 21.94
CA ASN A 189 11.44 -12.52 22.98
C ASN A 189 10.03 -12.65 23.60
N LEU A 190 9.30 -13.72 23.25
CA LEU A 190 8.06 -14.16 23.88
C LEU A 190 8.34 -15.29 24.88
#